data_AF-A0A7W6GGU3-F1
#
_entry.id   AF-A0A7W6GGU3-F1
#
_cell.length_a   1.000
_cell.length_b   1.000
_cell.length_c   1.000
_cell.angle_alpha   90.00
_cell.angle_beta   90.00
_cell.angle_gamma   90.00
#
_symmetry.space_group_name_H-M   'P 1'
#
loop_
_entity.id
_entity.type
_entity.pdbx_description
1 polymer ?
#
loop_
_entity_poly.entity_id
_entity_poly.type
_entity_poly.pdbx_seq_one_letter_code
_entity_poly.pdbx_strand_id
1 'polypeptide(L)'
;MRETAAPWNAWLRERASEGALALGLGLGFAYMGPYRTSDQAFLARLGFWAGLLACWYVVASLVERALLRSAAYRGAGPWTRGVVLVACTSLPMILAVGPAAHALKGWEPSVTEVMELYLQTAVIGALLVLLSSAFTASAAAEQAPRPEVPAPTLAPARVAPPAQQFEGRLMARLAPPLRGRLLCLEMEDHYVRVHTDRGSALVLMRLGDAVAETAPVRGAQVHRSWWVANDAVEGFQRTGRTARLLLSNGVAVPVSQRHLRTASEMAARLAAD
;
A
#
# COMPACT_ATOMS: atom_id res chain seq x y z
N MET A 1 -2.06 9.62 29.54
CA MET A 1 -0.60 9.41 29.35
C MET A 1 -0.43 8.73 28.00
N ARG A 2 0.21 9.40 27.03
CA ARG A 2 0.58 8.77 25.75
C ARG A 2 1.86 7.98 26.01
N GLU A 3 1.80 6.66 25.91
CA GLU A 3 3.00 5.83 25.95
C GLU A 3 3.89 6.22 24.76
N THR A 4 4.98 6.93 25.03
CA THR A 4 6.06 7.12 24.07
C THR A 4 6.70 5.76 23.85
N ALA A 5 6.28 5.07 22.78
CA ALA A 5 6.92 3.83 22.34
C ALA A 5 8.43 4.06 22.29
N ALA A 6 9.19 3.23 23.00
CA ALA A 6 10.63 3.36 23.10
C ALA A 6 11.27 3.40 21.69
N PRO A 7 12.34 4.21 21.47
CA PRO A 7 12.88 4.50 20.14
C PRO A 7 13.32 3.25 19.36
N TRP A 8 13.64 2.15 20.05
CA TRP A 8 13.96 0.86 19.43
C TRP A 8 12.77 0.22 18.71
N ASN A 9 11.53 0.46 19.13
CA ASN A 9 10.31 -0.04 18.49
C ASN A 9 10.02 0.63 17.14
N ALA A 10 10.43 1.89 16.99
CA ALA A 10 10.32 2.60 15.71
C ALA A 10 11.36 2.06 14.73
N TRP A 11 12.61 1.94 15.18
CA TRP A 11 13.71 1.38 14.40
C TRP A 11 13.45 -0.07 13.95
N LEU A 12 12.93 -0.93 14.83
CA LEU A 12 12.58 -2.31 14.46
C LEU A 12 11.44 -2.39 13.45
N ARG A 13 10.43 -1.51 13.56
CA ARG A 13 9.31 -1.48 12.60
C ARG A 13 9.76 -0.95 11.24
N GLU A 14 10.62 0.06 11.22
CA GLU A 14 11.19 0.63 10.00
C GLU A 14 12.07 -0.41 9.26
N ARG A 15 12.72 -1.32 10.00
CA ARG A 15 13.57 -2.38 9.44
C ARG A 15 12.92 -3.74 9.34
N ALA A 16 11.68 -3.90 9.82
CA ALA A 16 10.93 -5.14 9.70
C ALA A 16 10.61 -5.44 8.22
N SER A 17 10.33 -4.39 7.43
CA SER A 17 10.15 -4.49 5.98
C SER A 17 11.45 -4.90 5.28
N GLU A 18 12.59 -4.33 5.67
CA GLU A 18 13.93 -4.71 5.17
C GLU A 18 14.26 -6.17 5.50
N GLY A 19 13.98 -6.60 6.74
CA GLY A 19 14.17 -7.98 7.17
C GLY A 19 13.26 -8.96 6.45
N ALA A 20 11.99 -8.62 6.23
CA ALA A 20 11.05 -9.42 5.46
C ALA A 20 11.47 -9.53 3.98
N LEU A 21 11.98 -8.45 3.39
CA LEU A 21 12.55 -8.45 2.04
C LEU A 21 13.81 -9.31 1.97
N ALA A 22 14.72 -9.21 2.94
CA ALA A 22 15.91 -10.04 3.03
C ALA A 22 15.55 -11.53 3.10
N LEU A 23 14.55 -11.89 3.91
CA LEU A 23 14.09 -13.27 4.05
C LEU A 23 13.41 -13.78 2.76
N GLY A 24 12.52 -12.97 2.17
CA GLY A 24 11.81 -13.34 0.94
C GLY A 24 12.74 -13.50 -0.26
N LEU A 25 13.65 -12.55 -0.46
CA LEU A 25 14.66 -12.62 -1.52
C LEU A 25 15.69 -13.71 -1.24
N GLY A 26 16.07 -13.92 0.01
CA GLY A 26 16.97 -15.01 0.42
C GLY A 26 16.39 -16.39 0.10
N LEU A 27 15.09 -16.59 0.33
CA LEU A 27 14.37 -17.79 -0.10
C LEU A 27 14.37 -17.95 -1.62
N GLY A 28 14.10 -16.87 -2.36
CA GLY A 28 14.13 -16.87 -3.83
C GLY A 28 15.51 -17.22 -4.39
N PHE A 29 16.58 -16.63 -3.86
CA PHE A 29 17.95 -16.89 -4.29
C PHE A 29 18.43 -18.28 -3.87
N ALA A 30 18.03 -18.77 -2.69
CA ALA A 30 18.32 -20.16 -2.29
C ALA A 30 17.67 -21.18 -3.23
N TYR A 31 16.46 -20.89 -3.71
CA TYR A 31 15.75 -21.71 -4.71
C TYR A 31 16.41 -21.64 -6.09
N MET A 32 16.72 -20.44 -6.58
CA MET A 32 17.31 -20.24 -7.92
C MET A 32 18.79 -20.66 -8.01
N GLY A 33 19.51 -20.66 -6.88
CA GLY A 33 20.93 -21.03 -6.82
C GLY A 33 21.85 -20.18 -7.73
N PRO A 34 21.75 -18.83 -7.73
CA PRO A 34 22.58 -18.01 -8.61
C PRO A 34 24.06 -18.25 -8.32
N TYR A 35 24.89 -18.03 -9.35
CA TYR A 35 26.34 -18.29 -9.31
C TYR A 35 26.73 -19.75 -9.09
N ARG A 36 25.94 -20.73 -9.59
CA ARG A 36 26.21 -22.17 -9.45
C ARG A 36 26.28 -22.64 -7.99
N THR A 37 25.45 -22.08 -7.12
CA THR A 37 25.32 -22.58 -5.73
C THR A 37 24.42 -23.82 -5.62
N SER A 38 23.91 -24.33 -6.74
CA SER A 38 22.98 -25.47 -6.84
C SER A 38 23.50 -26.75 -6.18
N ASP A 39 24.82 -26.92 -6.12
CA ASP A 39 25.47 -28.16 -5.69
C ASP A 39 25.53 -28.29 -4.16
N GLN A 40 25.13 -27.22 -3.45
CA GLN A 40 25.11 -27.16 -1.99
C GLN A 40 23.72 -27.49 -1.41
N ALA A 41 23.70 -28.03 -0.19
CA ALA A 41 22.46 -28.29 0.56
C ALA A 41 21.61 -27.01 0.70
N PHE A 42 20.29 -27.15 0.58
CA PHE A 42 19.37 -26.01 0.55
C PHE A 42 19.49 -25.09 1.78
N LEU A 43 19.65 -25.67 2.98
CA LEU A 43 19.80 -24.88 4.21
C LEU A 43 21.09 -24.05 4.23
N ALA A 44 22.19 -24.56 3.68
CA ALA A 44 23.44 -23.82 3.56
C ALA A 44 23.29 -22.62 2.61
N ARG A 45 22.60 -22.81 1.48
CA ARG A 45 22.25 -21.72 0.56
C ARG A 45 21.35 -20.67 1.20
N LEU A 46 20.33 -21.11 1.93
CA LEU A 46 19.40 -20.21 2.62
C LEU A 46 20.13 -19.37 3.67
N GLY A 47 20.96 -19.98 4.51
CA GLY A 47 21.77 -19.27 5.49
C GLY A 47 22.75 -18.29 4.86
N PHE A 48 23.43 -18.70 3.78
CA PHE A 48 24.32 -17.84 3.02
C PHE A 48 23.60 -16.61 2.44
N TRP A 49 22.51 -16.81 1.69
CA TRP A 49 21.80 -15.71 1.06
C TRP A 49 21.08 -14.81 2.07
N ALA A 50 20.37 -15.38 3.05
CA ALA A 50 19.72 -14.59 4.08
C ALA A 50 20.74 -13.79 4.92
N GLY A 51 21.88 -14.40 5.25
CA GLY A 51 22.96 -13.74 5.98
C GLY A 51 23.58 -12.58 5.21
N LEU A 52 23.90 -12.77 3.92
CA LEU A 52 24.45 -11.71 3.07
C LEU A 52 23.46 -10.56 2.87
N LEU A 53 22.19 -10.87 2.66
CA LEU A 53 21.14 -9.85 2.52
C LEU A 53 20.94 -9.08 3.83
N ALA A 54 20.93 -9.75 4.98
CA ALA A 54 20.87 -9.09 6.28
C ALA A 54 22.09 -8.17 6.51
N CYS A 55 23.29 -8.67 6.16
CA CYS A 55 24.53 -7.89 6.24
C CYS A 55 24.47 -6.64 5.36
N TRP A 56 23.94 -6.77 4.13
CA TRP A 56 23.73 -5.64 3.23
C TRP A 56 22.95 -4.51 3.90
N TYR A 57 21.79 -4.79 4.50
CA TYR A 57 20.97 -3.75 5.14
C TYR A 57 21.69 -3.07 6.32
N VAL A 58 22.47 -3.83 7.10
CA VAL A 58 23.28 -3.26 8.18
C VAL A 58 24.31 -2.30 7.62
N VAL A 59 25.13 -2.77 6.67
CA VAL A 59 26.22 -1.98 6.08
C VAL A 59 25.67 -0.76 5.33
N ALA A 60 24.63 -0.94 4.52
CA ALA A 60 23.96 0.14 3.80
C ALA A 60 23.51 1.25 4.75
N SER A 61 22.95 0.91 5.91
CA SER A 61 22.53 1.95 6.87
C SER A 61 23.68 2.67 7.55
N LEU A 62 24.81 2.00 7.80
CA LEU A 62 26.00 2.64 8.37
C LEU A 62 26.61 3.60 7.34
N VAL A 63 26.68 3.16 6.08
CA VAL A 63 27.15 3.96 4.96
C VAL A 63 26.24 5.16 4.72
N GLU A 64 24.92 4.96 4.68
CA GLU A 64 23.96 6.04 4.50
C GLU A 64 24.05 7.08 5.63
N ARG A 65 24.15 6.64 6.89
CA ARG A 65 24.37 7.55 8.04
C ARG A 65 25.65 8.36 7.89
N ALA A 66 26.72 7.78 7.35
CA ALA A 66 27.96 8.49 7.09
C ALA A 66 27.82 9.48 5.93
N LEU A 67 27.18 9.07 4.83
CA LEU A 67 26.93 9.91 3.66
C LEU A 67 26.03 11.10 3.98
N LEU A 68 25.02 10.91 4.82
CA LEU A 68 24.11 11.96 5.29
C LEU A 68 24.82 13.08 6.07
N ARG A 69 26.08 12.90 6.51
CA ARG A 69 26.90 13.99 7.07
C ARG A 69 27.31 15.01 6.01
N SER A 70 27.44 14.59 4.75
CA SER A 70 27.80 15.45 3.62
C SER A 70 26.61 16.27 3.11
N ALA A 71 26.80 17.59 2.99
CA ALA A 71 25.79 18.47 2.40
C ALA A 71 25.53 18.13 0.92
N ALA A 72 26.56 17.70 0.18
CA ALA A 72 26.42 17.32 -1.23
C ALA A 72 25.51 16.09 -1.39
N TYR A 73 25.63 15.10 -0.51
CA TYR A 73 24.74 13.93 -0.53
C TYR A 73 23.31 14.29 -0.14
N ARG A 74 23.12 15.15 0.87
CA ARG A 74 21.78 15.62 1.28
C ARG A 74 21.07 16.42 0.19
N GLY A 75 21.80 17.23 -0.57
CA GLY A 75 21.26 18.05 -1.67
C GLY A 75 21.10 17.32 -3.00
N ALA A 76 21.61 16.09 -3.11
CA ALA A 76 21.55 15.31 -4.35
C ALA A 76 20.15 14.72 -4.57
N GLY A 77 19.78 14.55 -5.85
CA GLY A 77 18.53 13.91 -6.24
C GLY A 77 18.45 12.43 -5.81
N PRO A 78 17.25 11.84 -5.75
CA PRO A 78 17.04 10.48 -5.24
C PRO A 78 17.85 9.43 -6.02
N TRP A 79 17.96 9.57 -7.34
CA TRP A 79 18.77 8.69 -8.19
C TRP A 79 20.26 8.76 -7.85
N THR A 80 20.82 9.96 -7.73
CA THR A 80 22.23 10.16 -7.35
C THR A 80 22.51 9.59 -5.96
N ARG A 81 21.61 9.82 -5.00
CA ARG A 81 21.74 9.27 -3.65
C ARG A 81 21.74 7.74 -3.65
N GLY A 82 20.86 7.13 -4.45
CA GLY A 82 20.80 5.67 -4.62
C GLY A 82 22.09 5.11 -5.23
N VAL A 83 22.57 5.70 -6.33
CA VAL A 83 23.82 5.27 -7.00
C VAL A 83 25.02 5.38 -6.06
N VAL A 84 25.16 6.51 -5.36
CA VAL A 84 26.26 6.71 -4.40
C VAL A 84 26.15 5.73 -3.23
N LEU A 85 24.95 5.51 -2.70
CA LEU A 85 24.73 4.55 -1.62
C LEU A 85 25.13 3.13 -2.05
N VAL A 86 24.70 2.68 -3.24
CA VAL A 86 25.04 1.36 -3.77
C VAL A 86 26.55 1.22 -3.96
N ALA A 87 27.20 2.20 -4.60
CA ALA A 87 28.65 2.17 -4.84
C ALA A 87 29.43 2.12 -3.51
N CYS A 88 29.10 3.01 -2.56
CA CYS A 88 29.77 3.08 -1.27
C CYS A 88 29.48 1.88 -0.36
N THR A 89 28.33 1.23 -0.50
CA THR A 89 27.97 0.02 0.27
C THR A 89 28.62 -1.23 -0.30
N SER A 90 28.73 -1.31 -1.63
CA SER A 90 29.30 -2.50 -2.31
C SER A 90 30.77 -2.71 -1.94
N LEU A 91 31.52 -1.63 -1.71
CA LEU A 91 32.95 -1.69 -1.36
C LEU A 91 33.21 -2.45 -0.04
N PRO A 92 32.66 -2.05 1.13
CA PRO A 92 32.82 -2.81 2.37
C PRO A 92 32.12 -4.17 2.33
N MET A 93 31.07 -4.34 1.51
CA MET A 93 30.40 -5.64 1.37
C MET A 93 31.28 -6.72 0.76
N ILE A 94 32.33 -6.37 0.00
CA ILE A 94 33.33 -7.35 -0.46
C ILE A 94 33.95 -8.11 0.73
N LEU A 95 34.12 -7.46 1.89
CA LEU A 95 34.68 -8.11 3.08
C LEU A 95 33.72 -9.14 3.70
N ALA A 96 32.42 -9.07 3.41
CA ALA A 96 31.44 -10.07 3.81
C ALA A 96 31.27 -11.14 2.72
N VAL A 97 31.16 -10.73 1.46
CA VAL A 97 30.89 -11.62 0.33
C VAL A 97 32.12 -12.45 -0.03
N GLY A 98 33.33 -11.88 -0.02
CA GLY A 98 34.58 -12.57 -0.40
C GLY A 98 34.87 -13.80 0.46
N PRO A 99 34.94 -13.70 1.80
CA PRO A 99 35.13 -14.86 2.67
C PRO A 99 34.01 -15.89 2.56
N ALA A 100 32.77 -15.44 2.41
CA ALA A 100 31.63 -16.32 2.25
C ALA A 100 31.66 -17.07 0.89
N ALA A 101 32.12 -16.40 -0.18
CA ALA A 101 32.34 -17.00 -1.49
C ALA A 101 33.53 -17.98 -1.46
N HIS A 102 34.61 -17.65 -0.75
CA HIS A 102 35.75 -18.53 -0.54
C HIS A 102 35.31 -19.82 0.16
N ALA A 103 34.57 -19.71 1.27
CA ALA A 103 34.09 -20.85 2.03
C ALA A 103 33.16 -21.79 1.23
N LEU A 104 32.35 -21.25 0.31
CA LEU A 104 31.40 -22.06 -0.47
C LEU A 104 31.95 -22.63 -1.78
N LYS A 105 32.90 -21.92 -2.42
CA LYS A 105 33.31 -22.21 -3.80
C LYS A 105 34.83 -22.20 -4.01
N GLY A 106 35.61 -21.97 -2.96
CA GLY A 106 37.06 -21.78 -3.10
C GLY A 106 37.41 -20.54 -3.92
N TRP A 107 36.58 -19.50 -3.86
CA TRP A 107 36.89 -18.22 -4.49
C TRP A 107 38.22 -17.65 -3.96
N GLU A 108 39.10 -17.21 -4.84
CA GLU A 108 40.40 -16.65 -4.50
C GLU A 108 40.50 -15.19 -4.99
N PRO A 109 41.04 -14.27 -4.18
CA PRO A 109 41.11 -12.86 -4.53
C PRO A 109 42.14 -12.60 -5.63
N SER A 110 41.66 -12.20 -6.80
CA SER A 110 42.45 -11.56 -7.86
C SER A 110 41.86 -10.20 -8.22
N VAL A 111 42.61 -9.34 -8.92
CA VAL A 111 42.09 -8.01 -9.33
C VAL A 111 40.79 -8.14 -10.14
N THR A 112 40.76 -9.07 -11.09
CA THR A 112 39.59 -9.34 -11.93
C THR A 112 38.43 -9.88 -11.11
N GLU A 113 38.70 -10.88 -10.25
CA GLU A 113 37.69 -11.51 -9.40
C GLU A 113 37.07 -10.54 -8.41
N VAL A 114 37.88 -9.68 -7.77
CA VAL A 114 37.40 -8.65 -6.85
C VAL A 114 36.56 -7.60 -7.58
N MET A 115 36.97 -7.21 -8.80
CA MET A 115 36.20 -6.28 -9.63
C MET A 115 34.86 -6.88 -10.04
N GLU A 116 34.85 -8.13 -10.48
CA GLU A 116 33.63 -8.84 -10.83
C GLU A 116 32.70 -8.98 -9.61
N LEU A 117 33.26 -9.37 -8.46
CA LEU A 117 32.51 -9.50 -7.21
C LEU A 117 31.90 -8.16 -6.77
N TYR A 118 32.65 -7.07 -6.91
CA TYR A 118 32.14 -5.72 -6.65
C TYR A 118 30.97 -5.37 -7.57
N LEU A 119 31.10 -5.59 -8.88
CA LEU A 119 30.05 -5.29 -9.85
C LEU A 119 28.79 -6.12 -9.61
N GLN A 120 28.94 -7.41 -9.34
CA GLN A 120 27.82 -8.29 -8.98
C GLN A 120 27.13 -7.83 -7.70
N THR A 121 27.90 -7.48 -6.68
CA THR A 121 27.39 -6.94 -5.42
C THR A 121 26.64 -5.62 -5.65
N ALA A 122 27.16 -4.74 -6.50
CA ALA A 122 26.53 -3.47 -6.85
C ALA A 122 25.21 -3.67 -7.62
N VAL A 123 25.13 -4.64 -8.54
CA VAL A 123 23.89 -4.95 -9.27
C VAL A 123 22.81 -5.46 -8.31
N ILE A 124 23.14 -6.41 -7.43
CA ILE A 124 22.20 -6.92 -6.43
C ILE A 124 21.81 -5.78 -5.47
N GLY A 125 22.79 -4.99 -5.03
CA GLY A 125 22.58 -3.83 -4.17
C GLY A 125 21.63 -2.79 -4.77
N ALA A 126 21.78 -2.50 -6.07
CA ALA A 126 20.88 -1.62 -6.79
C ALA A 126 19.45 -2.17 -6.82
N LEU A 127 19.27 -3.47 -7.08
CA LEU A 127 17.96 -4.11 -7.00
C LEU A 127 17.36 -3.98 -5.59
N LEU A 128 18.14 -4.21 -4.54
CA LEU A 128 17.67 -4.11 -3.15
C LEU A 128 17.23 -2.68 -2.80
N VAL A 129 18.00 -1.67 -3.23
CA VAL A 129 17.66 -0.25 -3.02
C VAL A 129 16.43 0.17 -3.85
N LEU A 130 16.29 -0.33 -5.09
CA LEU A 130 15.10 -0.08 -5.91
C LEU A 130 13.85 -0.71 -5.29
N LEU A 131 13.95 -1.95 -4.80
CA LEU A 131 12.84 -2.60 -4.11
C LEU A 131 12.49 -1.86 -2.82
N SER A 132 13.47 -1.53 -1.96
CA SER A 132 13.21 -0.83 -0.70
C SER A 132 12.62 0.56 -0.92
N SER A 133 13.09 1.31 -1.93
CA SER A 133 12.53 2.60 -2.30
C SER A 133 11.10 2.49 -2.84
N ALA A 134 10.77 1.45 -3.60
CA ALA A 134 9.41 1.22 -4.07
C ALA A 134 8.45 0.88 -2.91
N PHE A 135 8.87 -0.01 -1.99
CA PHE A 135 8.07 -0.35 -0.80
C PHE A 135 7.86 0.84 0.14
N THR A 136 8.90 1.66 0.37
CA THR A 136 8.78 2.87 1.19
C THR A 136 7.96 3.96 0.51
N ALA A 137 8.07 4.12 -0.82
CA ALA A 137 7.21 5.04 -1.56
C ALA A 137 5.74 4.60 -1.53
N SER A 138 5.45 3.31 -1.65
CA SER A 138 4.09 2.77 -1.49
C SER A 138 3.54 2.97 -0.07
N ALA A 139 4.34 2.66 0.96
CA ALA A 139 3.94 2.87 2.35
C ALA A 139 3.77 4.36 2.68
N ALA A 140 4.65 5.23 2.18
CA ALA A 140 4.54 6.68 2.33
C ALA A 140 3.36 7.25 1.56
N ALA A 141 2.99 6.69 0.41
CA ALA A 141 1.78 7.08 -0.33
C ALA A 141 0.50 6.68 0.44
N GLU A 142 0.51 5.55 1.13
CA GLU A 142 -0.57 5.16 2.06
C GLU A 142 -0.64 6.06 3.31
N GLN A 143 0.49 6.66 3.73
CA GLN A 143 0.61 7.43 4.97
C GLN A 143 0.68 8.95 4.77
N ALA A 144 0.80 9.43 3.53
CA ALA A 144 0.88 10.86 3.22
C ALA A 144 -0.39 11.56 3.73
N PRO A 145 -0.26 12.62 4.54
CA PRO A 145 -1.40 13.43 4.93
C PRO A 145 -2.08 13.94 3.65
N ARG A 146 -3.37 13.62 3.47
CA ARG A 146 -4.15 14.24 2.39
C ARG A 146 -4.06 15.75 2.56
N PRO A 147 -3.90 16.51 1.47
CA PRO A 147 -3.90 17.97 1.54
C PRO A 147 -5.13 18.41 2.34
N GLU A 148 -4.85 19.05 3.47
CA GLU A 148 -5.86 19.62 4.34
C GLU A 148 -6.52 20.74 3.53
N VAL A 149 -7.71 20.46 2.99
CA VAL A 149 -8.54 21.48 2.35
C VAL A 149 -8.75 22.57 3.41
N PRO A 150 -8.35 23.82 3.17
CA PRO A 150 -8.52 24.88 4.15
C PRO A 150 -9.98 24.91 4.60
N ALA A 151 -10.20 24.79 5.92
CA ALA A 151 -11.53 24.91 6.49
C ALA A 151 -12.13 26.25 5.99
N PRO A 152 -13.30 26.24 5.32
CA PRO A 152 -13.91 27.47 4.87
C PRO A 152 -14.29 28.29 6.11
N THR A 153 -13.72 29.50 6.20
CA THR A 153 -14.08 30.50 7.19
C THR A 153 -15.59 30.73 7.12
N LEU A 154 -16.30 30.35 8.18
CA LEU A 154 -17.75 30.49 8.30
C LEU A 154 -18.14 31.98 8.29
N ALA A 155 -18.66 32.46 7.17
CA ALA A 155 -19.47 33.67 7.14
C ALA A 155 -20.88 33.36 7.68
N PRO A 156 -21.52 34.25 8.46
CA PRO A 156 -22.80 33.97 9.11
C PRO A 156 -23.93 33.80 8.08
N ALA A 157 -24.70 32.74 8.30
CA ALA A 157 -25.74 32.21 7.43
C ALA A 157 -26.94 33.16 7.29
N ARG A 158 -27.38 33.38 6.04
CA ARG A 158 -28.70 33.94 5.74
C ARG A 158 -29.71 32.79 5.60
N VAL A 159 -30.71 32.80 6.47
CA VAL A 159 -31.78 31.80 6.58
C VAL A 159 -32.64 31.78 5.30
N ALA A 160 -32.83 30.58 4.74
CA ALA A 160 -33.82 30.27 3.70
C ALA A 160 -34.57 28.96 4.06
N PRO A 161 -35.84 28.80 3.63
CA PRO A 161 -36.88 28.02 4.32
C PRO A 161 -36.80 26.49 4.16
N PRO A 162 -37.58 25.72 4.96
CA PRO A 162 -37.32 24.31 5.26
C PRO A 162 -37.99 23.36 4.26
N ALA A 163 -37.22 22.92 3.27
CA ALA A 163 -37.39 21.63 2.62
C ALA A 163 -35.99 21.12 2.25
N GLN A 164 -35.69 19.84 2.48
CA GLN A 164 -34.43 19.14 2.09
C GLN A 164 -33.21 19.23 3.05
N GLN A 165 -33.38 19.54 4.33
CA GLN A 165 -32.24 19.62 5.27
C GLN A 165 -31.53 18.27 5.55
N PHE A 166 -32.14 17.11 5.22
CA PHE A 166 -31.65 15.81 5.69
C PHE A 166 -30.73 15.05 4.71
N GLU A 167 -30.90 15.18 3.39
CA GLU A 167 -29.86 14.79 2.40
C GLU A 167 -28.60 15.66 2.51
N GLY A 168 -28.73 16.79 3.21
CA GLY A 168 -27.72 17.83 3.32
C GLY A 168 -26.43 17.41 4.03
N ARG A 169 -26.39 16.46 4.98
CA ARG A 169 -25.14 16.23 5.72
C ARG A 169 -24.11 15.46 4.90
N LEU A 170 -24.49 14.34 4.29
CA LEU A 170 -23.58 13.59 3.41
C LEU A 170 -23.33 14.38 2.12
N MET A 171 -24.38 14.92 1.48
CA MET A 171 -24.23 15.66 0.22
C MET A 171 -23.55 17.02 0.38
N ALA A 172 -23.66 17.71 1.52
CA ALA A 172 -22.93 18.98 1.72
C ALA A 172 -21.41 18.78 1.75
N ARG A 173 -20.93 17.57 2.10
CA ARG A 173 -19.50 17.24 2.04
C ARG A 173 -18.99 17.03 0.61
N LEU A 174 -19.88 16.84 -0.36
CA LEU A 174 -19.52 16.76 -1.77
C LEU A 174 -19.42 18.16 -2.37
N ALA A 175 -18.49 18.34 -3.31
CA ALA A 175 -18.44 19.53 -4.14
C ALA A 175 -19.77 19.71 -4.88
N PRO A 176 -20.29 20.94 -5.06
CA PRO A 176 -21.58 21.21 -5.71
C PRO A 176 -21.84 20.42 -7.01
N PRO A 177 -20.90 20.27 -7.97
CA PRO A 177 -21.16 19.52 -9.20
C PRO A 177 -21.38 18.01 -9.00
N LEU A 178 -20.89 17.44 -7.89
CA LEU A 178 -20.98 16.00 -7.59
C LEU A 178 -22.21 15.64 -6.74
N ARG A 179 -22.95 16.65 -6.26
CA ARG A 179 -24.18 16.44 -5.50
C ARG A 179 -25.26 15.97 -6.45
N GLY A 180 -25.83 14.81 -6.18
CA GLY A 180 -26.78 14.15 -7.07
C GLY A 180 -27.49 13.01 -6.36
N ARG A 181 -28.19 12.18 -7.12
CA ARG A 181 -28.85 10.99 -6.61
C ARG A 181 -27.80 10.01 -6.11
N LEU A 182 -27.85 9.64 -4.82
CA LEU A 182 -26.95 8.68 -4.22
C LEU A 182 -27.21 7.27 -4.79
N LEU A 183 -26.14 6.61 -5.27
CA LEU A 183 -26.21 5.28 -5.86
C LEU A 183 -25.68 4.21 -4.90
N CYS A 184 -24.46 4.41 -4.40
CA CYS A 184 -23.84 3.49 -3.44
C CYS A 184 -22.74 4.17 -2.63
N LEU A 185 -22.36 3.50 -1.54
CA LEU A 185 -21.22 3.83 -0.70
C LEU A 185 -20.23 2.67 -0.74
N GLU A 186 -18.95 2.99 -0.94
CA GLU A 186 -17.85 2.04 -0.99
C GLU A 186 -16.78 2.44 0.04
N MET A 187 -16.35 1.51 0.87
CA MET A 187 -15.28 1.75 1.85
C MET A 187 -13.92 1.55 1.20
N GLU A 188 -13.11 2.62 1.18
CA GLU A 188 -11.70 2.63 0.79
C GLU A 188 -10.87 3.04 2.02
N ASP A 189 -10.36 2.05 2.76
CA ASP A 189 -9.56 2.19 3.98
C ASP A 189 -10.21 2.98 5.12
N HIS A 190 -10.03 4.30 5.14
CA HIS A 190 -10.59 5.24 6.12
C HIS A 190 -11.53 6.27 5.50
N TYR A 191 -11.80 6.12 4.20
CA TYR A 191 -12.70 6.97 3.44
C TYR A 191 -13.89 6.16 2.95
N VAL A 192 -15.00 6.86 2.76
CA VAL A 192 -16.17 6.35 2.04
C VAL A 192 -16.20 7.06 0.69
N ARG A 193 -16.09 6.29 -0.39
CA ARG A 193 -16.43 6.77 -1.73
C ARG A 193 -17.95 6.82 -1.84
N VAL A 194 -18.45 8.03 -2.03
CA VAL A 194 -19.86 8.32 -2.28
C VAL A 194 -20.06 8.36 -3.79
N HIS A 195 -20.79 7.39 -4.33
CA HIS A 195 -21.14 7.35 -5.75
C HIS A 195 -22.51 7.98 -5.96
N THR A 196 -22.58 9.00 -6.82
CA THR A 196 -23.81 9.65 -7.26
C THR A 196 -23.98 9.48 -8.77
N ASP A 197 -25.15 9.85 -9.29
CA ASP A 197 -25.39 9.96 -10.74
C ASP A 197 -24.55 11.05 -11.43
N ARG A 198 -23.95 11.98 -10.66
CA ARG A 198 -23.08 13.05 -11.16
C ARG A 198 -21.59 12.78 -10.98
N GLY A 199 -21.21 11.62 -10.48
CA GLY A 199 -19.82 11.22 -10.29
C GLY A 199 -19.57 10.60 -8.92
N SER A 200 -18.32 10.61 -8.46
CA SER A 200 -18.00 10.10 -7.12
C SER A 200 -17.03 11.01 -6.38
N ALA A 201 -17.08 10.97 -5.06
CA ALA A 201 -16.16 11.70 -4.18
C ALA A 201 -15.77 10.87 -2.97
N LEU A 202 -14.57 11.09 -2.44
CA LEU A 202 -14.11 10.47 -1.20
C LEU A 202 -14.42 11.39 -0.02
N VAL A 203 -15.10 10.85 0.99
CA VAL A 203 -15.44 11.53 2.24
C VAL A 203 -14.72 10.84 3.40
N LEU A 204 -14.03 11.60 4.25
CA LEU A 204 -13.38 11.06 5.45
C LEU A 204 -14.41 10.76 6.52
N MET A 205 -14.85 9.51 6.60
CA MET A 205 -15.75 9.01 7.63
C MET A 205 -15.77 7.48 7.61
N ARG A 206 -16.35 6.86 8.65
CA ARG A 206 -16.57 5.41 8.65
C ARG A 206 -17.82 5.07 7.86
N LEU A 207 -17.85 3.88 7.24
CA LEU A 207 -19.02 3.40 6.49
C LEU A 207 -20.30 3.38 7.36
N GLY A 208 -20.21 2.98 8.63
CA GLY A 208 -21.37 2.97 9.53
C GLY A 208 -21.99 4.36 9.72
N ASP A 209 -21.15 5.39 9.88
CA ASP A 209 -21.61 6.78 9.99
C ASP A 209 -22.19 7.26 8.66
N ALA A 210 -21.57 6.89 7.53
CA ALA A 210 -22.06 7.27 6.20
C ALA A 210 -23.43 6.65 5.91
N VAL A 211 -23.63 5.39 6.29
CA VAL A 211 -24.93 4.69 6.19
C VAL A 211 -26.00 5.35 7.06
N ALA A 212 -25.65 5.83 8.25
CA ALA A 212 -26.59 6.57 9.10
C ALA A 212 -27.01 7.92 8.48
N GLU A 213 -26.20 8.45 7.58
CA GLU A 213 -26.45 9.71 6.87
C GLU A 213 -27.07 9.52 5.46
N THR A 214 -27.40 8.29 5.03
CA THR A 214 -28.09 8.08 3.75
C THR A 214 -29.59 8.35 3.82
N ALA A 215 -30.18 8.44 5.00
CA ALA A 215 -31.61 8.73 5.15
C ALA A 215 -31.97 10.09 4.52
N PRO A 216 -33.05 10.19 3.71
CA PRO A 216 -34.14 9.21 3.57
C PRO A 216 -33.96 8.16 2.45
N VAL A 217 -32.81 8.14 1.76
CA VAL A 217 -32.55 7.21 0.65
C VAL A 217 -32.65 5.77 1.16
N ARG A 218 -33.59 5.02 0.60
CA ARG A 218 -33.78 3.61 0.93
C ARG A 218 -32.66 2.80 0.30
N GLY A 219 -32.04 1.95 1.09
CA GLY A 219 -30.98 1.07 0.63
C GLY A 219 -30.55 0.12 1.73
N ALA A 220 -29.58 -0.73 1.42
CA ALA A 220 -29.09 -1.72 2.36
C ALA A 220 -27.58 -1.91 2.27
N GLN A 221 -26.99 -2.32 3.39
CA GLN A 221 -25.61 -2.78 3.42
C GLN A 221 -25.56 -4.21 2.85
N VAL A 222 -24.82 -4.39 1.75
CA VAL A 222 -24.73 -5.68 1.02
C VAL A 222 -23.37 -6.36 1.21
N HIS A 223 -22.40 -5.60 1.71
CA HIS A 223 -21.08 -6.07 2.11
C HIS A 223 -20.55 -5.22 3.28
N ARG A 224 -19.57 -5.73 4.03
CA ARG A 224 -18.93 -4.96 5.12
C ARG A 224 -18.30 -3.64 4.66
N SER A 225 -18.04 -3.52 3.37
CA SER A 225 -17.47 -2.33 2.71
C SER A 225 -18.43 -1.68 1.71
N TRP A 226 -19.70 -2.09 1.63
CA TRP A 226 -20.65 -1.58 0.63
C TRP A 226 -22.06 -1.38 1.16
N TRP A 227 -22.62 -0.22 0.85
CA TRP A 227 -24.06 0.06 0.95
C TRP A 227 -24.59 0.49 -0.42
N VAL A 228 -25.81 0.07 -0.77
CA VAL A 228 -26.41 0.29 -2.08
C VAL A 228 -27.82 0.86 -1.92
N ALA A 229 -28.13 1.92 -2.67
CA ALA A 229 -29.49 2.45 -2.77
C ALA A 229 -30.38 1.50 -3.58
N ASN A 230 -31.62 1.32 -3.15
CA ASN A 230 -32.56 0.41 -3.82
C ASN A 230 -32.76 0.80 -5.29
N ASP A 231 -32.98 2.09 -5.55
CA ASP A 231 -33.29 2.64 -6.87
C ASP A 231 -32.06 2.69 -7.81
N ALA A 232 -30.88 2.32 -7.31
CA ALA A 232 -29.66 2.26 -8.10
C ALA A 232 -29.39 0.86 -8.67
N VAL A 233 -30.08 -0.17 -8.19
CA VAL A 233 -29.90 -1.55 -8.65
C VAL A 233 -30.57 -1.71 -10.02
N GLU A 234 -29.87 -2.29 -10.98
CA GLU A 234 -30.42 -2.66 -12.30
C GLU A 234 -30.37 -4.17 -12.56
N GLY A 235 -29.61 -4.91 -11.76
CA GLY A 235 -29.53 -6.35 -11.92
C GLY A 235 -28.85 -7.06 -10.77
N PHE A 236 -29.01 -8.38 -10.75
CA PHE A 236 -28.38 -9.27 -9.79
C PHE A 236 -27.80 -10.47 -10.53
N GLN A 237 -26.51 -10.71 -10.32
CA GLN A 237 -25.80 -11.84 -10.90
C GLN A 237 -25.29 -12.74 -9.77
N ARG A 238 -25.52 -14.04 -9.89
CA ARG A 238 -25.00 -15.03 -8.95
C ARG A 238 -24.30 -16.15 -9.71
N THR A 239 -23.04 -16.37 -9.38
CA THR A 239 -22.19 -17.42 -9.97
C THR A 239 -21.62 -18.29 -8.87
N GLY A 240 -22.25 -19.44 -8.64
CA GLY A 240 -21.87 -20.35 -7.56
C GLY A 240 -21.96 -19.69 -6.17
N ARG A 241 -20.79 -19.47 -5.54
CA ARG A 241 -20.66 -18.87 -4.20
C ARG A 241 -20.52 -17.34 -4.21
N THR A 242 -20.32 -16.72 -5.38
CA THR A 242 -20.20 -15.27 -5.51
C THR A 242 -21.49 -14.67 -6.03
N ALA A 243 -21.83 -13.48 -5.55
CA ALA A 243 -22.98 -12.72 -6.03
C ALA A 243 -22.60 -11.25 -6.15
N ARG A 244 -23.20 -10.56 -7.12
CA ARG A 244 -22.97 -9.16 -7.42
C ARG A 244 -24.29 -8.46 -7.75
N LEU A 245 -24.44 -7.22 -7.29
CA LEU A 245 -25.46 -6.29 -7.76
C LEU A 245 -24.86 -5.43 -8.88
N LEU A 246 -25.61 -5.24 -9.95
CA LEU A 246 -25.27 -4.30 -11.02
C LEU A 246 -26.02 -3.01 -10.76
N LEU A 247 -25.31 -1.88 -10.82
CA LEU A 247 -25.90 -0.57 -10.60
C LEU A 247 -26.01 0.24 -11.90
N SER A 248 -26.86 1.27 -11.89
CA SER A 248 -27.13 2.14 -13.05
C SER A 248 -25.93 2.93 -13.58
N ASN A 249 -24.86 3.05 -12.78
CA ASN A 249 -23.60 3.66 -13.21
C ASN A 249 -22.60 2.62 -13.75
N GLY A 250 -23.03 1.37 -13.97
CA GLY A 250 -22.19 0.25 -14.43
C GLY A 250 -21.33 -0.39 -13.33
N VAL A 251 -21.40 0.07 -12.08
CA VAL A 251 -20.63 -0.51 -10.97
C VAL A 251 -21.20 -1.86 -10.57
N ALA A 252 -20.33 -2.88 -10.48
CA ALA A 252 -20.67 -4.21 -10.00
C ALA A 252 -20.28 -4.38 -8.52
N VAL A 253 -21.26 -4.34 -7.62
CA VAL A 253 -21.06 -4.39 -6.18
C VAL A 253 -21.04 -5.83 -5.65
N PRO A 254 -19.99 -6.28 -4.95
CA PRO A 254 -19.96 -7.62 -4.38
C PRO A 254 -20.96 -7.77 -3.23
N VAL A 255 -21.64 -8.92 -3.18
CA VAL A 255 -22.59 -9.27 -2.13
C VAL A 255 -22.00 -10.37 -1.25
N SER A 256 -21.97 -10.13 0.06
CA SER A 256 -21.54 -11.15 1.02
C SER A 256 -22.61 -12.22 1.25
N GLN A 257 -22.20 -13.43 1.64
CA GLN A 257 -23.12 -14.55 1.86
C GLN A 257 -24.26 -14.22 2.84
N ARG A 258 -23.96 -13.50 3.92
CA ARG A 258 -24.94 -13.07 4.92
C ARG A 258 -26.02 -12.14 4.34
N HIS A 259 -25.69 -11.35 3.32
CA HIS A 259 -26.58 -10.34 2.74
C HIS A 259 -27.20 -10.78 1.41
N LEU A 260 -27.07 -12.06 1.03
CA LEU A 260 -27.65 -12.59 -0.22
C LEU A 260 -29.17 -12.42 -0.27
N ARG A 261 -29.88 -12.69 0.83
CA ARG A 261 -31.34 -12.54 0.89
C ARG A 261 -31.73 -11.09 0.61
N THR A 262 -31.12 -10.14 1.33
CA THR A 262 -31.38 -8.71 1.15
C THR A 262 -31.07 -8.24 -0.27
N ALA A 263 -29.95 -8.66 -0.86
CA ALA A 263 -29.61 -8.31 -2.23
C ALA A 263 -30.60 -8.89 -3.26
N SER A 264 -31.08 -10.13 -3.05
CA SER A 264 -32.10 -10.72 -3.91
C SER A 264 -33.45 -10.01 -3.80
N GLU A 265 -33.83 -9.55 -2.61
CA GLU A 265 -35.05 -8.76 -2.39
C GLU A 265 -34.95 -7.37 -3.03
N MET A 266 -33.78 -6.73 -2.98
CA MET A 266 -33.55 -5.46 -3.68
C MET A 266 -33.71 -5.63 -5.19
N ALA A 267 -33.15 -6.69 -5.77
CA ALA A 267 -33.27 -6.96 -7.19
C ALA A 267 -34.69 -7.37 -7.62
N ALA A 268 -35.42 -8.11 -6.77
CA ALA A 268 -36.80 -8.51 -7.06
C ALA A 268 -37.77 -7.33 -7.19
N ARG A 269 -37.47 -6.19 -6.55
CA ARG A 269 -38.28 -4.96 -6.67
C ARG A 269 -38.26 -4.38 -8.09
N LEU A 270 -37.20 -4.62 -8.86
CA LEU A 270 -37.11 -4.20 -10.26
C LEU A 270 -38.10 -4.90 -11.17
N ALA A 271 -38.58 -6.08 -10.79
CA ALA A 271 -39.55 -6.84 -11.58
C ALA A 271 -41.02 -6.51 -11.22
N ALA A 272 -41.23 -5.70 -10.18
CA ALA A 272 -42.56 -5.37 -9.65
C ALA A 272 -43.03 -3.95 -10.01
N ASP A 273 -42.13 -3.09 -10.48
CA ASP A 273 -42.39 -1.75 -11.02
C ASP A 273 -42.34 -1.78 -12.56
#